data_AF-A0A519ZWD7-F1
#
_entry.id   AF-A0A519ZWD7-F1
#
_cell.length_a   1.000
_cell.length_b   1.000
_cell.length_c   1.000
_cell.angle_alpha   90.00
_cell.angle_beta   90.00
_cell.angle_gamma   90.00
#
_symmetry.space_group_name_H-M   'P 1'
#
loop_
_entity.id
_entity.type
_entity.pdbx_description
1 polymer ?
#
loop_
_entity_poly.entity_id
_entity_poly.type
_entity_poly.pdbx_seq_one_letter_code
_entity_poly.pdbx_strand_id
1 'polypeptide(L)'
;QDSNGLDGVVSFEGTLIGAIGAFIVGVCFAGFSIIAVMIGIAGIIGNFSDSVIGASLERKGIVGNNFVNFLNTIIAAIVGLLTFALLL
;
A
#
# COMPACT_ATOMS: atom_id res chain seq x y z
N GLN A 1 -20.79 -18.58 -4.87
CA GLN A 1 -20.99 -17.12 -4.94
C GLN A 1 -19.60 -16.54 -5.03
N ASP A 2 -19.20 -16.03 -6.19
CA ASP A 2 -18.01 -15.18 -6.25
C ASP A 2 -18.39 -13.88 -5.54
N SER A 3 -18.03 -13.81 -4.27
CA SER A 3 -18.27 -12.65 -3.42
C SER A 3 -17.42 -11.50 -3.93
N ASN A 4 -18.08 -10.41 -4.32
CA ASN A 4 -17.45 -9.14 -4.66
C ASN A 4 -16.37 -8.80 -3.62
N GLY A 5 -15.14 -8.55 -4.06
CA GLY A 5 -14.01 -8.19 -3.19
C GLY A 5 -13.28 -9.38 -2.58
N LEU A 6 -12.79 -10.32 -3.40
CA LEU A 6 -11.81 -11.31 -2.92
C LEU A 6 -10.55 -10.60 -2.39
N ASP A 7 -9.95 -11.09 -1.30
CA ASP A 7 -8.74 -10.51 -0.69
C ASP A 7 -7.59 -10.41 -1.71
N GLY A 8 -7.10 -9.22 -2.02
CA GLY A 8 -6.04 -9.01 -3.00
C GLY A 8 -6.47 -9.01 -4.48
N VAL A 9 -7.69 -8.59 -4.85
CA VAL A 9 -7.98 -8.34 -6.28
C VAL A 9 -7.25 -7.07 -6.65
N VAL A 10 -6.27 -7.15 -7.54
CA VAL A 10 -5.70 -5.96 -8.17
C VAL A 10 -6.70 -5.47 -9.22
N SER A 11 -7.51 -4.47 -8.87
CA SER A 11 -8.40 -3.76 -9.80
C SER A 11 -7.87 -2.35 -10.08
N PHE A 12 -8.28 -1.79 -11.22
CA PHE A 12 -7.92 -0.43 -11.58
C PHE A 12 -8.56 0.57 -10.61
N GLU A 13 -9.84 0.39 -10.31
CA GLU A 13 -10.62 1.22 -9.40
C GLU A 13 -10.04 1.18 -7.98
N GLY A 14 -9.70 -0.02 -7.49
CA GLY A 14 -9.09 -0.20 -6.16
C GLY A 14 -7.70 0.43 -6.07
N THR A 15 -6.89 0.29 -7.13
CA THR A 15 -5.56 0.94 -7.19
C THR A 15 -5.68 2.46 -7.20
N LEU A 16 -6.62 3.02 -7.97
CA LEU A 16 -6.84 4.46 -8.05
C LEU A 16 -7.34 5.03 -6.72
N ILE A 17 -8.35 4.40 -6.11
CA ILE A 17 -8.90 4.82 -4.81
C ILE A 17 -7.84 4.68 -3.71
N GLY A 18 -7.09 3.57 -3.71
CA GLY A 18 -5.98 3.36 -2.78
C GLY A 18 -4.91 4.45 -2.90
N ALA A 19 -4.58 4.86 -4.13
CA ALA A 19 -3.62 5.94 -4.36
C ALA A 19 -4.12 7.30 -3.85
N ILE A 20 -5.38 7.64 -4.12
CA ILE A 20 -6.00 8.86 -3.60
C ILE A 20 -6.00 8.84 -2.07
N GLY A 21 -6.39 7.71 -1.45
CA GLY A 21 -6.39 7.53 0.00
C GLY A 21 -5.00 7.73 0.62
N ALA A 22 -3.96 7.16 0.02
CA ALA A 22 -2.59 7.32 0.48
C ALA A 22 -2.13 8.80 0.49
N PHE A 23 -2.46 9.56 -0.57
CA PHE A 23 -2.17 10.99 -0.61
C PHE A 23 -2.98 11.79 0.40
N ILE A 24 -4.25 11.45 0.62
CA ILE A 24 -5.07 12.07 1.67
C ILE A 24 -4.42 11.86 3.04
N VAL A 25 -3.99 10.64 3.36
CA VAL A 25 -3.29 10.34 4.62
C VAL A 25 -2.01 11.18 4.74
N GLY A 26 -1.22 11.27 3.68
CA GLY A 26 -0.02 12.10 3.63
C GLY A 26 -0.31 13.58 3.92
N VAL A 27 -1.32 14.15 3.27
CA VAL A 27 -1.72 15.55 3.46
C VAL A 27 -2.29 15.78 4.85
N CYS A 28 -3.09 14.87 5.39
CA CYS A 28 -3.59 14.96 6.76
C CYS A 28 -2.47 14.96 7.80
N PHE A 29 -1.39 14.21 7.55
CA PHE A 29 -0.26 14.12 8.48
C PHE A 29 0.71 15.31 8.37
N ALA A 30 1.08 15.71 7.14
CA ALA A 30 2.17 16.67 6.90
C ALA A 30 1.78 17.90 6.06
N GLY A 31 0.49 18.14 5.82
CA GLY A 31 0.00 19.25 5.01
C GLY A 31 0.44 19.14 3.54
N PHE A 32 0.74 20.28 2.91
CA PHE A 32 1.22 20.32 1.51
C PHE A 32 2.75 20.27 1.39
N SER A 33 3.42 19.61 2.34
CA SER A 33 4.89 19.48 2.31
C SER A 33 5.36 18.30 1.46
N ILE A 34 6.65 18.26 1.13
CA ILE A 34 7.27 17.11 0.44
C ILE A 34 7.11 15.80 1.24
N ILE A 35 7.00 15.88 2.57
CA ILE A 35 6.77 14.72 3.44
C ILE A 35 5.41 14.07 3.12
N ALA A 36 4.38 14.85 2.81
CA ALA A 36 3.08 14.31 2.41
C ALA A 36 3.17 13.51 1.10
N VAL A 37 3.99 13.97 0.16
CA VAL A 37 4.27 13.25 -1.10
C VAL A 37 5.01 11.94 -0.83
N MET A 38 6.01 11.95 0.06
CA MET A 38 6.73 10.74 0.47
C MET A 38 5.78 9.70 1.10
N ILE A 39 4.90 10.14 2.00
CA ILE A 39 3.87 9.28 2.63
C ILE A 39 2.92 8.73 1.56
N GLY A 40 2.47 9.57 0.62
CA GLY A 40 1.63 9.13 -0.49
C GLY A 40 2.27 8.03 -1.33
N ILE A 41 3.53 8.22 -1.73
CA ILE A 41 4.29 7.22 -2.52
C ILE A 41 4.46 5.93 -1.71
N ALA A 42 4.89 6.02 -0.45
CA ALA A 42 5.04 4.84 0.42
C ALA A 42 3.71 4.09 0.61
N GLY A 43 2.62 4.82 0.85
CA GLY A 43 1.28 4.26 1.00
C GLY A 43 0.75 3.60 -0.27
N ILE A 44 0.99 4.18 -1.45
CA ILE A 44 0.64 3.57 -2.75
C ILE A 44 1.34 2.23 -2.92
N ILE A 45 2.66 2.21 -2.73
CA ILE A 45 3.45 0.99 -2.94
C ILE A 45 3.11 -0.07 -1.89
N GLY A 46 2.90 0.32 -0.63
CA GLY A 46 2.43 -0.57 0.43
C GLY A 46 1.08 -1.21 0.10
N ASN A 47 0.08 -0.39 -0.23
CA ASN A 47 -1.26 -0.87 -0.58
C ASN A 47 -1.28 -1.75 -1.83
N PHE A 48 -0.45 -1.43 -2.84
CA PHE A 48 -0.30 -2.28 -4.02
C PHE A 48 0.36 -3.62 -3.68
N SER A 49 1.38 -3.60 -2.82
CA SER A 49 2.08 -4.81 -2.37
C SER A 49 1.16 -5.73 -1.58
N ASP A 50 0.31 -5.17 -0.73
CA ASP A 50 -0.75 -5.90 -0.03
C ASP A 50 -1.64 -6.66 -1.01
N SER A 51 -2.15 -5.96 -2.02
CA SER A 51 -3.03 -6.55 -3.02
C SER A 51 -2.33 -7.67 -3.80
N VAL A 52 -1.09 -7.46 -4.24
CA VAL A 52 -0.33 -8.45 -5.02
C VAL A 52 0.03 -9.69 -4.18
N ILE A 53 0.51 -9.50 -2.95
CA ILE A 53 0.90 -10.59 -2.06
C ILE A 53 -0.35 -11.37 -1.62
N GLY A 54 -1.44 -10.67 -1.29
CA GLY A 54 -2.73 -11.26 -0.97
C GLY A 54 -3.26 -12.15 -2.10
N ALA A 55 -3.26 -11.63 -3.34
CA ALA A 55 -3.67 -12.41 -4.52
C ALA A 55 -2.78 -13.63 -4.77
N SER A 56 -1.48 -13.48 -4.53
CA SER A 56 -0.47 -14.45 -4.94
C SER A 56 -0.28 -15.59 -3.95
N LEU A 57 -0.31 -15.29 -2.65
CA LEU A 57 0.05 -16.21 -1.57
C LEU A 57 -1.10 -16.46 -0.59
N GLU A 58 -1.79 -15.41 -0.14
CA GLU A 58 -2.84 -15.54 0.87
C GLU A 58 -4.07 -16.27 0.34
N ARG A 59 -4.55 -15.90 -0.86
CA ARG A 59 -5.67 -16.61 -1.51
C ARG A 59 -5.44 -18.10 -1.71
N LYS A 60 -4.17 -18.49 -1.82
CA LYS A 60 -3.77 -19.89 -1.99
C LYS A 60 -3.60 -20.61 -0.65
N GLY A 61 -3.82 -19.93 0.47
CA GLY A 61 -3.63 -20.44 1.82
C GLY A 61 -2.17 -20.67 2.21
N ILE A 62 -1.21 -20.09 1.47
CA ILE A 62 0.24 -20.29 1.72
C ILE A 62 0.67 -19.48 2.95
N VAL A 63 0.14 -18.27 3.11
CA VAL A 63 0.40 -17.36 4.22
C VAL A 63 -0.92 -16.77 4.71
N GLY A 64 -0.97 -16.29 5.95
CA GLY A 64 -2.14 -15.58 6.49
C GLY A 64 -2.02 -14.06 6.39
N ASN A 65 -3.16 -13.36 6.50
CA ASN A 65 -3.29 -11.90 6.49
C ASN A 65 -2.23 -11.16 7.33
N ASN A 66 -1.94 -11.61 8.54
CA ASN A 66 -0.94 -10.96 9.40
C ASN A 66 0.46 -10.93 8.77
N PHE A 67 0.83 -11.97 8.02
CA PHE A 67 2.10 -12.03 7.31
C PHE A 67 2.09 -11.12 6.07
N VAL A 68 0.97 -11.05 5.35
CA VAL A 68 0.77 -10.12 4.24
C VAL A 68 0.92 -8.67 4.72
N ASN A 69 0.21 -8.31 5.80
CA ASN A 69 0.30 -6.99 6.44
C ASN A 69 1.72 -6.66 6.90
N PHE A 70 2.42 -7.63 7.48
CA PHE A 70 3.81 -7.43 7.86
C PHE A 70 4.70 -7.09 6.65
N LEU A 71 4.57 -7.83 5.55
CA LEU A 71 5.36 -7.58 4.34
C LEU A 71 5.00 -6.24 3.68
N ASN A 72 3.71 -5.93 3.53
CA ASN A 72 3.28 -4.67 2.92
C ASN A 72 3.81 -3.44 3.70
N THR A 73 3.87 -3.55 5.03
CA THR A 73 4.29 -2.48 5.92
C THR A 73 5.81 -2.31 5.86
N ILE A 74 6.58 -3.40 5.80
CA ILE A 74 8.03 -3.35 5.58
C ILE A 74 8.34 -2.70 4.23
N ILE A 75 7.63 -3.09 3.17
CA ILE A 75 7.84 -2.52 1.84
C ILE A 75 7.55 -1.02 1.86
N ALA A 76 6.43 -0.60 2.44
CA ALA A 76 6.08 0.82 2.59
C ALA A 76 7.15 1.58 3.40
N ALA A 77 7.65 1.00 4.49
CA ALA A 77 8.70 1.60 5.32
C ALA A 77 10.02 1.77 4.56
N ILE A 78 10.43 0.77 3.77
CA ILE A 78 11.64 0.86 2.92
C ILE A 78 11.46 1.95 1.87
N VAL A 79 10.31 2.02 1.19
CA VAL A 79 10.02 3.07 0.21
C VAL A 79 10.03 4.45 0.87
N GLY A 80 9.44 4.58 2.06
CA GLY A 80 9.49 5.80 2.86
C GLY A 80 10.92 6.22 3.19
N LEU A 81 11.76 5.28 3.65
CA LEU A 81 13.17 5.55 3.95
C LEU A 81 13.97 5.96 2.71
N LEU A 82 13.77 5.28 1.58
CA LEU A 82 14.45 5.59 0.32
C LEU A 82 14.04 6.95 -0.23
N THR A 83 12.74 7.26 -0.20
CA THR A 83 12.23 8.56 -0.66
C THR A 83 12.68 9.70 0.25
N PHE A 84 12.72 9.46 1.56
CA PHE A 84 13.31 10.40 2.52
C PHE A 84 14.79 10.66 2.19
N ALA A 85 15.61 9.62 2.11
CA ALA A 85 17.04 9.74 1.86
C ALA A 85 17.40 10.36 0.48
N LEU A 86 16.51 10.24 -0.51
CA LEU A 86 16.74 10.80 -1.86
C LEU A 86 16.34 12.27 -1.98
N LEU A 87 15.37 12.73 -1.19
CA LEU A 87 14.70 14.02 -1.38
C LEU A 87 14.93 15.01 -0.23
N LEU A 88 15.47 14.56 0.91
CA LEU A 88 15.82 15.35 2.09
C LEU A 88 17.23 15.02 2.56
#